data_AF-A0ABD6A1I4-F1
#
_entry.id   AF-A0ABD6A1I4-F1
#
_cell.length_a   1.000
_cell.length_b   1.000
_cell.length_c   1.000
_cell.angle_alpha   90.00
_cell.angle_beta   90.00
_cell.angle_gamma   90.00
#
_symmetry.space_group_name_H-M   'P 1'
#
loop_
_entity.id
_entity.type
_entity.pdbx_description
1 polymer ?
#
loop_
_entity_poly.entity_id
_entity_poly.type
_entity_poly.pdbx_seq_one_letter_code
_entity_poly.pdbx_strand_id
1 'polypeptide(L)'
;MSEGERKITDTRGKFALVVKDGRELNDAEWTGGRILLSNKRLILAGSNGKRTVPLKRIRSLEGRTDVNQLVAKVSGYVSLQLSTGDVMLVSAEDPESFERMLYRALLDRKVILARHPAVEGGVVTDAEWEKARLKIEEGAVDIAIADGSFVEIDLDDIGSMEANERSVKDEKRRVLEVEHSQEGTSVQTYISGSTRRSAILESLLRKGESRSEIGVDLTEKQNEVLMALYSGVSPFEIPDFLGMDVDEVEEVFDRLIELEVIEEIRTRREVALNARGRNIASEAMNDQ
;
A
#
# COMPACT_ATOMS: atom_id res chain seq x y z
N MET A 1 -12.44 -21.50 -24.45
CA MET A 1 -11.97 -20.11 -24.25
C MET A 1 -11.53 -19.56 -25.60
N SER A 2 -11.49 -18.23 -25.79
CA SER A 2 -10.97 -17.64 -27.04
C SER A 2 -9.44 -17.76 -27.11
N GLU A 3 -8.85 -17.61 -28.30
CA GLU A 3 -7.40 -17.62 -28.48
C GLU A 3 -6.72 -16.57 -27.57
N GLY A 4 -5.68 -16.97 -26.85
CA GLY A 4 -4.96 -16.13 -25.87
C GLY A 4 -5.72 -15.80 -24.57
N GLU A 5 -6.91 -16.35 -24.35
CA GLU A 5 -7.61 -16.27 -23.07
C GLU A 5 -7.22 -17.46 -22.18
N ARG A 6 -6.71 -17.17 -20.98
CA ARG A 6 -6.32 -18.16 -19.97
C ARG A 6 -7.10 -17.95 -18.68
N LYS A 7 -7.48 -19.05 -18.03
CA LYS A 7 -8.09 -19.05 -16.70
C LYS A 7 -7.06 -18.55 -15.67
N ILE A 8 -7.51 -17.71 -14.76
CA ILE A 8 -6.73 -17.25 -13.60
C ILE A 8 -7.26 -17.95 -12.35
N THR A 9 -8.56 -17.82 -12.07
CA THR A 9 -9.20 -18.53 -10.95
C THR A 9 -10.64 -18.90 -11.27
N ASP A 10 -11.15 -19.87 -10.52
CA ASP A 10 -12.45 -20.51 -10.67
C ASP A 10 -12.92 -21.00 -9.30
N THR A 11 -13.76 -20.20 -8.65
CA THR A 11 -14.14 -20.37 -7.25
C THR A 11 -15.64 -20.18 -7.06
N ARG A 12 -16.15 -20.48 -5.87
CA ARG A 12 -17.49 -20.12 -5.43
C ARG A 12 -17.46 -18.79 -4.69
N GLY A 13 -18.62 -18.17 -4.59
CA GLY A 13 -18.76 -16.94 -3.82
C GLY A 13 -20.13 -16.31 -4.00
N LYS A 14 -20.20 -15.03 -3.66
CA LYS A 14 -21.38 -14.20 -3.77
C LYS A 14 -21.06 -12.95 -4.58
N PHE A 15 -22.04 -12.43 -5.29
CA PHE A 15 -21.92 -11.16 -5.99
C PHE A 15 -23.24 -10.39 -5.94
N ALA A 16 -23.15 -9.06 -5.94
CA ALA A 16 -24.29 -8.17 -5.90
C ALA A 16 -24.07 -7.01 -6.86
N LEU A 17 -25.13 -6.57 -7.54
CA LEU A 17 -25.14 -5.28 -8.25
C LEU A 17 -25.77 -4.28 -7.28
N VAL A 18 -25.03 -3.23 -6.92
CA VAL A 18 -25.49 -2.25 -5.93
C VAL A 18 -25.78 -0.88 -6.55
N VAL A 19 -25.17 -0.59 -7.71
CA VAL A 19 -25.54 0.56 -8.54
C VAL A 19 -25.77 0.08 -9.97
N LYS A 20 -26.85 0.56 -10.58
CA LYS A 20 -27.18 0.31 -11.98
C LYS A 20 -27.49 1.62 -12.69
N ASP A 21 -26.82 1.88 -13.81
CA ASP A 21 -26.98 3.11 -14.60
C ASP A 21 -26.83 4.38 -13.73
N GLY A 22 -25.92 4.34 -12.74
CA GLY A 22 -25.65 5.43 -11.80
C GLY A 22 -26.69 5.60 -10.68
N ARG A 23 -27.66 4.68 -10.54
CA ARG A 23 -28.66 4.71 -9.46
C ARG A 23 -28.41 3.58 -8.46
N GLU A 24 -28.40 3.92 -7.19
CA GLU A 24 -28.34 2.93 -6.10
C GLU A 24 -29.56 2.01 -6.13
N LEU A 25 -29.32 0.73 -5.89
CA LEU A 25 -30.34 -0.29 -5.80
C LEU A 25 -30.67 -0.56 -4.33
N ASN A 26 -31.83 -0.08 -3.89
CA ASN A 26 -32.28 -0.19 -2.50
C ASN A 26 -32.50 -1.64 -2.03
N ASP A 27 -32.84 -2.54 -2.96
CA ASP A 27 -33.09 -3.97 -2.69
C ASP A 27 -32.00 -4.87 -3.27
N ALA A 28 -30.75 -4.38 -3.34
CA ALA A 28 -29.66 -5.21 -3.82
C ALA A 28 -29.47 -6.45 -2.92
N GLU A 29 -29.32 -7.63 -3.51
CA GLU A 29 -29.12 -8.88 -2.80
C GLU A 29 -27.89 -9.64 -3.28
N TRP A 30 -27.25 -10.35 -2.36
CA TRP A 30 -26.16 -11.26 -2.69
C TRP A 30 -26.70 -12.48 -3.42
N THR A 31 -26.23 -12.68 -4.65
CA THR A 31 -26.47 -13.91 -5.40
C THR A 31 -25.29 -14.85 -5.21
N GLY A 32 -25.53 -16.03 -4.66
CA GLY A 32 -24.54 -17.10 -4.59
C GLY A 32 -24.28 -17.72 -5.97
N GLY A 33 -23.04 -18.07 -6.26
CA GLY A 33 -22.70 -18.68 -7.54
C GLY A 33 -21.23 -18.99 -7.74
N ARG A 34 -20.87 -19.24 -8.99
CA ARG A 34 -19.51 -19.50 -9.46
C ARG A 34 -18.90 -18.22 -10.03
N ILE A 35 -17.66 -17.95 -9.64
CA ILE A 35 -16.85 -16.80 -10.04
C ILE A 35 -15.67 -17.33 -10.85
N LEU A 36 -15.57 -16.92 -12.10
CA LEU A 36 -14.49 -17.31 -13.01
C LEU A 36 -13.78 -16.07 -13.52
N LEU A 37 -12.51 -15.92 -13.16
CA LEU A 37 -11.64 -14.85 -13.64
C LEU A 37 -10.69 -15.41 -14.71
N SER A 38 -10.63 -14.74 -15.86
CA SER A 38 -9.62 -14.93 -16.89
C SER A 38 -8.79 -13.66 -17.07
N ASN A 39 -7.71 -13.74 -17.83
CA ASN A 39 -6.93 -12.56 -18.24
C ASN A 39 -7.72 -11.59 -19.17
N LYS A 40 -8.98 -11.88 -19.51
CA LYS A 40 -9.82 -11.02 -20.38
C LYS A 40 -11.14 -10.61 -19.74
N ARG A 41 -11.72 -11.42 -18.84
CA ARG A 41 -13.06 -11.18 -18.29
C ARG A 41 -13.27 -11.85 -16.94
N LEU A 42 -14.20 -11.27 -16.18
CA LEU A 42 -14.83 -11.87 -15.02
C LEU A 42 -16.20 -12.43 -15.44
N ILE A 43 -16.48 -13.68 -15.07
CA ILE A 43 -17.77 -14.33 -15.28
C ILE A 43 -18.37 -14.68 -13.92
N LEU A 44 -19.62 -14.28 -13.73
CA LEU A 44 -20.41 -14.55 -12.52
C LEU A 44 -21.63 -15.36 -12.95
N ALA A 45 -21.76 -16.59 -12.44
CA ALA A 45 -22.84 -17.50 -12.80
C ALA A 45 -23.59 -17.94 -11.54
N GLY A 46 -24.85 -17.51 -11.42
CA GLY A 46 -25.73 -17.84 -10.30
C GLY A 46 -27.10 -18.32 -10.78
N SER A 47 -28.04 -18.46 -9.85
CA SER A 47 -29.44 -18.82 -10.13
C SER A 47 -30.12 -17.87 -11.11
N ASN A 48 -29.78 -16.58 -11.05
CA ASN A 48 -30.33 -15.51 -11.90
C ASN A 48 -29.65 -15.42 -13.28
N GLY A 49 -28.86 -16.43 -13.65
CA GLY A 49 -28.17 -16.51 -14.94
C GLY A 49 -26.69 -16.16 -14.89
N LYS A 50 -26.14 -15.85 -16.07
CA LYS A 50 -24.70 -15.62 -16.27
C LYS A 50 -24.44 -14.17 -16.66
N ARG A 51 -23.60 -13.49 -15.88
CA ARG A 51 -23.05 -12.17 -16.20
C ARG A 51 -21.59 -12.29 -16.62
N THR A 52 -21.21 -11.57 -17.67
CA THR A 52 -19.82 -11.50 -18.15
C THR A 52 -19.36 -10.05 -18.18
N VAL A 53 -18.33 -9.73 -17.42
CA VAL A 53 -17.71 -8.40 -17.35
C VAL A 53 -16.32 -8.48 -18.01
N PRO A 54 -16.13 -7.92 -19.22
CA PRO A 54 -14.81 -7.74 -19.79
C PRO A 54 -13.94 -6.91 -18.85
N LEU A 55 -12.71 -7.34 -18.55
CA LEU A 55 -11.84 -6.61 -17.61
C LEU A 55 -11.63 -5.16 -18.05
N LYS A 56 -11.55 -4.90 -19.37
CA LYS A 56 -11.47 -3.56 -19.95
C LYS A 56 -12.59 -2.59 -19.54
N ARG A 57 -13.72 -3.09 -19.03
CA ARG A 57 -14.83 -2.27 -18.54
C ARG A 57 -14.68 -1.88 -17.06
N ILE A 58 -13.79 -2.51 -16.30
CA ILE A 58 -13.54 -2.15 -14.90
C ILE A 58 -12.66 -0.89 -14.90
N ARG A 59 -13.14 0.21 -14.31
CA ARG A 59 -12.46 1.52 -14.27
C ARG A 59 -11.59 1.71 -13.03
N SER A 60 -12.06 1.28 -11.87
CA SER A 60 -11.37 1.33 -10.57
C SER A 60 -11.90 0.19 -9.68
N LEU A 61 -11.20 -0.05 -8.58
CA LEU A 61 -11.59 -1.01 -7.54
C LEU A 61 -11.73 -0.23 -6.23
N GLU A 62 -12.90 0.32 -5.94
CA GLU A 62 -13.05 1.17 -4.76
C GLU A 62 -13.31 0.34 -3.50
N GLY A 63 -12.56 0.62 -2.43
CA GLY A 63 -12.85 0.09 -1.10
C GLY A 63 -14.01 0.85 -0.48
N ARG A 64 -15.00 0.13 0.05
CA ARG A 64 -16.10 0.66 0.89
C ARG A 64 -16.95 1.72 0.20
N THR A 65 -17.82 1.28 -0.72
CA THR A 65 -19.08 2.00 -0.91
C THR A 65 -19.88 1.84 0.40
N ASP A 66 -20.39 2.94 0.96
CA ASP A 66 -21.24 3.00 2.16
C ASP A 66 -22.59 2.27 1.94
N VAL A 67 -22.53 0.95 1.74
CA VAL A 67 -23.70 0.08 1.62
C VAL A 67 -23.82 -0.70 2.94
N ASN A 68 -23.98 0.06 4.02
CA ASN A 68 -23.80 -0.38 5.42
C ASN A 68 -24.57 -1.65 5.83
N GLN A 69 -25.60 -2.07 5.08
CA GLN A 69 -26.37 -3.30 5.39
C GLN A 69 -26.00 -4.52 4.53
N LEU A 70 -25.41 -4.34 3.35
CA LEU A 70 -25.04 -5.47 2.46
C LEU A 70 -23.63 -5.99 2.76
N VAL A 71 -22.73 -5.09 3.16
CA VAL A 71 -21.33 -5.38 3.47
C VAL A 71 -21.20 -6.33 4.67
N ALA A 72 -22.04 -6.18 5.70
CA ALA A 72 -21.99 -6.98 6.92
C ALA A 72 -22.29 -8.48 6.74
N LYS A 73 -22.73 -8.93 5.56
CA LYS A 73 -23.16 -10.31 5.29
C LYS A 73 -22.07 -11.21 4.69
N VAL A 74 -20.86 -10.69 4.49
CA VAL A 74 -19.70 -11.40 3.93
C VAL A 74 -18.42 -11.01 4.67
N SER A 75 -17.43 -11.90 4.70
CA SER A 75 -16.13 -11.67 5.36
C SER A 75 -15.26 -10.64 4.64
N GLY A 76 -15.44 -10.48 3.33
CA GLY A 76 -14.71 -9.52 2.50
C GLY A 76 -15.26 -9.49 1.09
N TYR A 77 -15.08 -8.37 0.39
CA TYR A 77 -15.53 -8.19 -0.99
C TYR A 77 -14.64 -7.18 -1.73
N VAL A 78 -14.68 -7.25 -3.06
CA VAL A 78 -14.11 -6.27 -3.96
C VAL A 78 -15.23 -5.50 -4.65
N SER A 79 -15.19 -4.16 -4.64
CA SER A 79 -16.12 -3.33 -5.42
C SER A 79 -15.54 -3.08 -6.80
N LEU A 80 -16.31 -3.38 -7.84
CA LEU A 80 -15.93 -3.17 -9.23
C LEU A 80 -16.71 -1.99 -9.79
N GLN A 81 -16.02 -0.88 -10.03
CA GLN A 81 -16.58 0.26 -10.73
C GLN A 81 -16.53 0.03 -12.24
N LEU A 82 -17.69 -0.08 -12.88
CA LEU A 82 -17.76 -0.34 -14.32
C LEU A 82 -17.86 0.96 -15.12
N SER A 83 -17.43 0.90 -16.38
CA SER A 83 -17.46 2.05 -17.29
C SER A 83 -18.87 2.56 -17.61
N THR A 84 -19.90 1.79 -17.27
CA THR A 84 -21.32 2.14 -17.37
C THR A 84 -21.81 2.98 -16.18
N GLY A 85 -21.02 3.12 -15.12
CA GLY A 85 -21.47 3.67 -13.83
C GLY A 85 -22.09 2.63 -12.91
N ASP A 86 -22.13 1.36 -13.32
CA ASP A 86 -22.58 0.27 -12.47
C ASP A 86 -21.51 -0.08 -11.42
N VAL A 87 -21.95 -0.40 -10.21
CA VAL A 87 -21.09 -0.87 -9.11
C VAL A 87 -21.47 -2.30 -8.79
N MET A 88 -20.48 -3.19 -8.84
CA MET A 88 -20.69 -4.60 -8.57
C MET A 88 -19.77 -5.09 -7.46
N LEU A 89 -20.34 -5.69 -6.42
CA LEU A 89 -19.61 -6.29 -5.33
C LEU A 89 -19.35 -7.77 -5.61
N VAL A 90 -18.14 -8.24 -5.33
CA VAL A 90 -17.75 -9.64 -5.52
C VAL A 90 -17.04 -10.15 -4.28
N SER A 91 -17.59 -11.18 -3.66
CA SER A 91 -17.03 -11.86 -2.49
C SER A 91 -16.73 -13.30 -2.87
N ALA A 92 -15.44 -13.62 -3.05
CA ALA A 92 -14.99 -14.98 -3.31
C ALA A 92 -14.84 -15.77 -1.99
N GLU A 93 -14.65 -17.09 -2.09
CA GLU A 93 -14.33 -17.94 -0.95
C GLU A 93 -13.06 -17.46 -0.21
N ASP A 94 -12.07 -16.98 -0.96
CA ASP A 94 -10.89 -16.26 -0.47
C ASP A 94 -10.86 -14.85 -1.11
N PRO A 95 -11.41 -13.83 -0.42
CA PRO A 95 -11.52 -12.48 -0.96
C PRO A 95 -10.18 -11.82 -1.26
N GLU A 96 -9.18 -11.99 -0.40
CA GLU A 96 -7.87 -11.34 -0.52
C GLU A 96 -7.08 -11.90 -1.70
N SER A 97 -7.02 -13.22 -1.82
CA SER A 97 -6.37 -13.89 -2.95
C SER A 97 -7.09 -13.56 -4.27
N PHE A 98 -8.43 -13.50 -4.26
CA PHE A 98 -9.21 -13.10 -5.42
C PHE A 98 -8.91 -11.66 -5.86
N GLU A 99 -8.87 -10.73 -4.91
CA GLU A 99 -8.57 -9.33 -5.16
C GLU A 99 -7.17 -9.16 -5.75
N ARG A 100 -6.16 -9.81 -5.17
CA ARG A 100 -4.78 -9.81 -5.70
C ARG A 100 -4.73 -10.38 -7.12
N MET A 101 -5.40 -11.51 -7.38
CA MET A 101 -5.49 -12.07 -8.73
C MET A 101 -6.19 -11.14 -9.72
N LEU A 102 -7.18 -10.37 -9.27
CA LEU A 102 -7.87 -9.37 -10.09
C LEU A 102 -6.95 -8.18 -10.41
N TYR A 103 -6.21 -7.64 -9.43
CA TYR A 103 -5.19 -6.62 -9.66
C TYR A 103 -4.13 -7.10 -10.65
N ARG A 104 -3.58 -8.31 -10.46
CA ARG A 104 -2.66 -8.95 -11.41
C ARG A 104 -3.24 -9.01 -12.82
N ALA A 105 -4.49 -9.46 -12.95
CA ALA A 105 -5.15 -9.54 -14.26
C ALA A 105 -5.31 -8.17 -14.94
N LEU A 106 -5.43 -7.09 -14.16
CA LEU A 106 -5.62 -5.73 -14.64
C LEU A 106 -4.30 -4.99 -14.92
N LEU A 107 -3.28 -5.19 -14.09
CA LEU A 107 -2.06 -4.38 -14.02
C LEU A 107 -0.77 -5.10 -14.43
N ASP A 108 -0.69 -6.43 -14.35
CA ASP A 108 0.58 -7.12 -14.66
C ASP A 108 1.05 -6.84 -16.09
N ARG A 109 2.35 -6.57 -16.21
CA ARG A 109 3.07 -6.26 -17.44
C ARG A 109 2.53 -5.03 -18.18
N LYS A 110 1.65 -4.25 -17.57
CA LYS A 110 1.20 -2.98 -18.16
C LYS A 110 2.35 -1.99 -18.13
N VAL A 111 2.53 -1.33 -19.27
CA VAL A 111 3.51 -0.26 -19.40
C VAL A 111 2.94 0.99 -18.75
N ILE A 112 3.75 1.66 -17.93
CA ILE A 112 3.50 2.95 -17.32
C ILE A 112 4.70 3.87 -17.59
N LEU A 113 4.61 5.12 -17.15
CA LEU A 113 5.75 5.99 -16.96
C LEU A 113 6.05 6.05 -15.46
N ALA A 114 7.31 5.95 -15.09
CA ALA A 114 7.78 6.09 -13.72
C ALA A 114 8.93 7.11 -13.68
N ARG A 115 9.00 7.88 -12.61
CA ARG A 115 10.16 8.71 -12.26
C ARG A 115 10.53 8.33 -10.84
N HIS A 116 11.72 7.75 -10.68
CA HIS A 116 12.17 7.18 -9.41
C HIS A 116 13.69 7.32 -9.20
N PRO A 117 14.13 7.62 -7.97
CA PRO A 117 13.35 8.33 -6.96
C PRO A 117 13.05 9.73 -7.52
N ALA A 118 11.82 10.23 -7.44
CA ALA A 118 11.51 11.62 -7.80
C ALA A 118 11.91 12.60 -6.68
N VAL A 119 11.83 12.12 -5.44
CA VAL A 119 12.31 12.79 -4.22
C VAL A 119 13.04 11.74 -3.39
N GLU A 120 14.14 12.11 -2.75
CA GLU A 120 14.91 11.27 -1.83
C GLU A 120 15.29 12.11 -0.60
N GLY A 121 14.88 11.70 0.60
CA GLY A 121 15.14 12.44 1.84
C GLY A 121 14.61 13.87 1.82
N GLY A 122 13.49 14.12 1.13
CA GLY A 122 12.89 15.44 0.94
C GLY A 122 13.52 16.31 -0.17
N VAL A 123 14.55 15.82 -0.87
CA VAL A 123 15.21 16.54 -1.97
C VAL A 123 14.72 16.01 -3.31
N VAL A 124 14.25 16.90 -4.19
CA VAL A 124 13.87 16.55 -5.56
C VAL A 124 15.10 16.13 -6.34
N THR A 125 15.03 15.02 -7.06
CA THR A 125 16.15 14.47 -7.83
C THR A 125 16.10 14.87 -9.31
N ASP A 126 17.17 14.57 -10.02
CA ASP A 126 17.28 14.71 -11.48
C ASP A 126 16.74 13.48 -12.25
N ALA A 127 16.02 12.56 -11.59
CA ALA A 127 15.45 11.39 -12.27
C ALA A 127 14.47 11.83 -13.37
N GLU A 128 14.50 11.15 -14.51
CA GLU A 128 13.64 11.45 -15.65
C GLU A 128 12.45 10.49 -15.75
N TRP A 129 11.45 10.85 -16.56
CA TRP A 129 10.31 9.97 -16.81
C TRP A 129 10.67 8.83 -17.75
N GLU A 130 10.73 7.62 -17.21
CA GLU A 130 11.06 6.41 -17.95
C GLU A 130 9.88 5.48 -18.15
N LYS A 131 9.93 4.64 -19.20
CA LYS A 131 8.94 3.58 -19.35
C LYS A 131 9.20 2.52 -18.29
N ALA A 132 8.16 2.06 -17.61
CA ALA A 132 8.27 0.97 -16.65
C ALA A 132 7.18 -0.07 -16.84
N ARG A 133 7.37 -1.26 -16.26
CA ARG A 133 6.37 -2.34 -16.24
C ARG A 133 5.98 -2.67 -14.80
N LEU A 134 4.68 -2.74 -14.57
CA LEU A 134 4.10 -3.16 -13.29
C LEU A 134 4.08 -4.69 -13.15
N LYS A 135 4.24 -5.14 -11.92
CA LYS A 135 3.98 -6.51 -11.49
C LYS A 135 3.42 -6.46 -10.07
N ILE A 136 2.28 -7.10 -9.85
CA ILE A 136 1.62 -7.11 -8.54
C ILE A 136 2.05 -8.39 -7.82
N GLU A 137 2.60 -8.22 -6.62
CA GLU A 137 2.99 -9.30 -5.73
C GLU A 137 2.06 -9.39 -4.52
N GLU A 138 2.39 -10.29 -3.59
CA GLU A 138 1.78 -10.33 -2.29
C GLU A 138 2.40 -9.22 -1.44
N GLY A 139 1.59 -8.28 -0.95
CA GLY A 139 2.07 -7.14 -0.17
C GLY A 139 2.66 -6.00 -0.98
N ALA A 140 3.14 -6.20 -2.21
CA ALA A 140 3.89 -5.15 -2.93
C ALA A 140 3.45 -4.88 -4.38
N VAL A 141 3.87 -3.71 -4.88
CA VAL A 141 3.84 -3.32 -6.29
C VAL A 141 5.27 -3.17 -6.82
N ASP A 142 5.67 -4.10 -7.67
CA ASP A 142 6.96 -4.07 -8.37
C ASP A 142 6.89 -3.18 -9.61
N ILE A 143 7.92 -2.36 -9.80
CA ILE A 143 8.10 -1.48 -10.95
C ILE A 143 9.49 -1.71 -11.56
N ALA A 144 9.52 -2.37 -12.72
CA ALA A 144 10.75 -2.52 -13.50
C ALA A 144 10.88 -1.39 -14.52
N ILE A 145 11.86 -0.50 -14.31
CA ILE A 145 12.10 0.71 -15.12
C ILE A 145 13.05 0.38 -16.28
N ALA A 146 12.89 1.07 -17.42
CA ALA A 146 13.62 0.80 -18.66
C ALA A 146 15.13 1.07 -18.57
N ASP A 147 15.58 1.88 -17.61
CA ASP A 147 16.98 2.15 -17.28
C ASP A 147 17.68 0.97 -16.57
N GLY A 148 16.92 -0.05 -16.16
CA GLY A 148 17.40 -1.22 -15.43
C GLY A 148 17.10 -1.18 -13.93
N SER A 149 16.60 -0.05 -13.42
CA SER A 149 16.22 0.12 -12.02
C SER A 149 14.98 -0.71 -11.67
N PHE A 150 14.94 -1.21 -10.44
CA PHE A 150 13.80 -1.93 -9.87
C PHE A 150 13.35 -1.23 -8.60
N VAL A 151 12.05 -1.00 -8.51
CA VAL A 151 11.41 -0.38 -7.35
C VAL A 151 10.36 -1.35 -6.84
N GLU A 152 10.46 -1.70 -5.58
CA GLU A 152 9.40 -2.40 -4.85
C GLU A 152 8.73 -1.35 -3.97
N ILE A 153 7.42 -1.21 -4.11
CA ILE A 153 6.61 -0.40 -3.18
C ILE A 153 5.87 -1.41 -2.32
N ASP A 154 6.32 -1.58 -1.08
CA ASP A 154 5.57 -2.33 -0.08
C ASP A 154 4.29 -1.55 0.25
N LEU A 155 3.14 -2.20 0.18
CA LEU A 155 1.85 -1.58 0.45
C LEU A 155 1.67 -1.26 1.93
N ASP A 156 2.37 -1.96 2.82
CA ASP A 156 2.28 -1.73 4.26
C ASP A 156 3.26 -0.62 4.74
N ASP A 157 4.20 -0.18 3.89
CA ASP A 157 5.15 0.94 4.11
C ASP A 157 4.84 2.17 3.23
N ILE A 158 3.57 2.37 2.84
CA ILE A 158 3.18 3.60 2.15
C ILE A 158 2.92 4.69 3.18
N GLY A 159 3.83 5.67 3.25
CA GLY A 159 3.68 6.83 4.13
C GLY A 159 2.62 7.83 3.65
N SER A 160 2.55 8.07 2.35
CA SER A 160 1.55 8.96 1.75
C SER A 160 1.31 8.64 0.27
N MET A 161 0.07 8.87 -0.20
CA MET A 161 -0.26 8.74 -1.61
C MET A 161 -1.19 9.85 -2.13
N GLU A 162 -0.62 10.68 -3.01
CA GLU A 162 -1.34 11.75 -3.68
C GLU A 162 -1.57 11.44 -5.17
N ALA A 163 -2.64 12.02 -5.72
CA ALA A 163 -2.95 11.92 -7.14
C ALA A 163 -3.18 13.32 -7.72
N ASN A 164 -2.20 13.83 -8.46
CA ASN A 164 -2.19 15.19 -8.99
C ASN A 164 -2.09 15.21 -10.53
N GLU A 165 -2.43 16.34 -11.16
CA GLU A 165 -2.11 16.57 -12.57
C GLU A 165 -0.74 17.25 -12.70
N ARG A 166 0.18 16.63 -13.45
CA ARG A 166 1.51 17.19 -13.72
C ARG A 166 1.87 17.10 -15.21
N SER A 167 2.84 17.89 -15.63
CA SER A 167 3.45 17.75 -16.96
C SER A 167 4.38 16.54 -16.99
N VAL A 168 4.14 15.62 -17.92
CA VAL A 168 4.91 14.40 -18.12
C VAL A 168 5.15 14.25 -19.62
N LYS A 169 6.41 14.41 -20.05
CA LYS A 169 6.78 14.44 -21.49
C LYS A 169 5.92 15.43 -22.29
N ASP A 170 5.86 16.67 -21.80
CA ASP A 170 5.12 17.80 -22.39
C ASP A 170 3.59 17.65 -22.46
N GLU A 171 3.03 16.60 -21.87
CA GLU A 171 1.59 16.39 -21.76
C GLU A 171 1.13 16.52 -20.31
N LYS A 172 -0.02 17.16 -20.09
CA LYS A 172 -0.70 17.09 -18.78
C LYS A 172 -1.21 15.68 -18.56
N ARG A 173 -0.75 15.02 -17.51
CA ARG A 173 -1.14 13.65 -17.15
C ARG A 173 -1.43 13.58 -15.67
N ARG A 174 -2.32 12.65 -15.30
CA ARG A 174 -2.47 12.23 -13.92
C ARG A 174 -1.21 11.50 -13.45
N VAL A 175 -0.69 11.91 -12.31
CA VAL A 175 0.48 11.34 -11.65
C VAL A 175 0.05 10.87 -10.26
N LEU A 176 0.41 9.64 -9.92
CA LEU A 176 0.35 9.12 -8.57
C LEU A 176 1.72 9.36 -7.94
N GLU A 177 1.75 10.02 -6.80
CA GLU A 177 2.95 10.31 -6.03
C GLU A 177 2.87 9.41 -4.80
N VAL A 178 3.81 8.47 -4.69
CA VAL A 178 3.81 7.47 -3.62
C VAL A 178 5.07 7.65 -2.81
N GLU A 179 4.92 7.97 -1.54
CA GLU A 179 6.00 7.97 -0.57
C GLU A 179 6.12 6.58 0.08
N HIS A 180 7.33 6.05 0.10
CA HIS A 180 7.67 4.75 0.68
C HIS A 180 9.15 4.72 1.07
N SER A 181 9.58 3.70 1.79
CA SER A 181 10.97 3.56 2.22
C SER A 181 11.76 2.66 1.27
N GLN A 182 12.95 3.10 0.89
CA GLN A 182 13.91 2.30 0.14
C GLN A 182 15.26 2.32 0.86
N GLU A 183 15.76 1.14 1.25
CA GLU A 183 17.02 1.00 1.99
C GLU A 183 17.09 1.91 3.24
N GLY A 184 15.96 2.05 3.96
CA GLY A 184 15.83 2.90 5.15
C GLY A 184 15.74 4.41 4.87
N THR A 185 15.60 4.82 3.61
CA THR A 185 15.47 6.23 3.21
C THR A 185 14.07 6.47 2.63
N SER A 186 13.37 7.52 3.10
CA SER A 186 12.10 7.95 2.49
C SER A 186 12.36 8.45 1.07
N VAL A 187 11.66 7.85 0.11
CA VAL A 187 11.70 8.18 -1.31
C VAL A 187 10.28 8.38 -1.84
N GLN A 188 10.15 9.20 -2.89
CA GLN A 188 8.89 9.31 -3.62
C GLN A 188 9.02 8.76 -5.03
N THR A 189 8.14 7.83 -5.40
CA THR A 189 8.01 7.33 -6.77
C THR A 189 6.83 8.00 -7.45
N TYR A 190 7.07 8.65 -8.60
CA TYR A 190 5.98 9.23 -9.39
C TYR A 190 5.59 8.28 -10.53
N ILE A 191 4.30 7.99 -10.65
CA ILE A 191 3.76 7.00 -11.58
C ILE A 191 2.66 7.62 -12.45
N SER A 192 2.77 7.49 -13.78
CA SER A 192 1.73 7.92 -14.72
C SER A 192 1.35 6.83 -15.71
N GLY A 193 0.08 6.79 -16.11
CA GLY A 193 -0.46 5.78 -17.01
C GLY A 193 -1.60 6.32 -17.87
N SER A 194 -2.40 5.43 -18.46
CA SER A 194 -3.74 5.84 -18.93
C SER A 194 -4.64 6.08 -17.74
N THR A 195 -5.64 6.96 -17.84
CA THR A 195 -6.63 7.27 -16.79
C THR A 195 -7.12 6.03 -16.04
N ARG A 196 -7.55 4.99 -16.78
CA ARG A 196 -8.02 3.71 -16.20
C ARG A 196 -6.93 2.94 -15.44
N ARG A 197 -5.70 2.93 -15.94
CA ARG A 197 -4.59 2.24 -15.28
C ARG A 197 -4.19 2.97 -14.00
N SER A 198 -4.06 4.29 -14.08
CA SER A 198 -3.78 5.12 -12.91
C SER A 198 -4.89 4.96 -11.86
N ALA A 199 -6.16 4.97 -12.24
CA ALA A 199 -7.26 4.75 -11.29
C ALA A 199 -7.24 3.37 -10.61
N ILE A 200 -6.93 2.29 -11.36
CA ILE A 200 -6.83 0.94 -10.75
C ILE A 200 -5.59 0.85 -9.84
N LEU A 201 -4.46 1.42 -10.24
CA LEU A 201 -3.25 1.40 -9.41
C LEU A 201 -3.43 2.26 -8.16
N GLU A 202 -4.04 3.44 -8.29
CA GLU A 202 -4.41 4.31 -7.17
C GLU A 202 -5.29 3.56 -6.16
N SER A 203 -6.30 2.81 -6.62
CA SER A 203 -7.13 1.99 -5.73
C SER A 203 -6.31 1.00 -4.88
N LEU A 204 -5.25 0.42 -5.44
CA LEU A 204 -4.36 -0.49 -4.72
C LEU A 204 -3.48 0.26 -3.72
N LEU A 205 -2.86 1.35 -4.16
CA LEU A 205 -1.95 2.15 -3.33
C LEU A 205 -2.68 2.85 -2.18
N ARG A 206 -3.89 3.41 -2.39
CA ARG A 206 -4.73 3.93 -1.30
C ARG A 206 -5.05 2.88 -0.26
N LYS A 207 -5.24 1.65 -0.70
CA LYS A 207 -5.52 0.56 0.23
C LYS A 207 -4.29 0.24 1.09
N GLY A 208 -3.09 0.36 0.52
CA GLY A 208 -1.83 0.28 1.26
C GLY A 208 -1.70 1.43 2.26
N GLU A 209 -1.75 2.67 1.77
CA GLU A 209 -1.76 3.90 2.58
C GLU A 209 -2.74 3.80 3.76
N SER A 210 -4.01 3.45 3.52
CA SER A 210 -5.00 3.30 4.59
C SER A 210 -4.68 2.16 5.56
N ARG A 211 -3.99 1.09 5.14
CA ARG A 211 -3.58 0.02 6.07
C ARG A 211 -2.46 0.50 6.99
N SER A 212 -1.48 1.21 6.43
CA SER A 212 -0.42 1.87 7.17
C SER A 212 -1.00 2.90 8.16
N GLU A 213 -2.03 3.65 7.77
CA GLU A 213 -2.73 4.60 8.66
C GLU A 213 -3.59 3.92 9.74
N ILE A 214 -4.37 2.88 9.39
CA ILE A 214 -5.32 2.20 10.31
C ILE A 214 -4.60 1.49 11.47
N GLY A 215 -3.28 1.26 11.36
CA GLY A 215 -2.47 0.68 12.42
C GLY A 215 -2.08 1.65 13.56
N VAL A 216 -2.20 2.97 13.38
CA VAL A 216 -1.35 3.92 14.12
C VAL A 216 -2.17 5.04 14.80
N ASP A 217 -3.03 4.68 15.75
CA ASP A 217 -3.57 5.65 16.73
C ASP A 217 -2.48 5.94 17.77
N LEU A 218 -1.63 6.92 17.47
CA LEU A 218 -0.57 7.34 18.39
C LEU A 218 -1.12 8.21 19.51
N THR A 219 -0.70 7.89 20.73
CA THR A 219 -0.85 8.77 21.88
C THR A 219 -0.09 10.07 21.68
N GLU A 220 -0.43 11.10 22.44
CA GLU A 220 0.25 12.41 22.41
C GLU A 220 1.77 12.25 22.60
N LYS A 221 2.21 11.42 23.57
CA LYS A 221 3.62 11.13 23.82
C LYS A 221 4.32 10.44 22.66
N GLN A 222 3.66 9.47 22.03
CA GLN A 222 4.20 8.80 20.84
C GLN A 222 4.36 9.78 19.67
N ASN A 223 3.40 10.69 19.48
CA ASN A 223 3.50 11.75 18.47
C ASN A 223 4.64 12.74 18.78
N GLU A 224 4.83 13.13 20.04
CA GLU A 224 5.94 14.00 20.45
C GLU A 224 7.31 13.36 20.18
N VAL A 225 7.48 12.08 20.53
CA VAL A 225 8.70 11.30 20.23
C VAL A 225 8.92 11.18 18.72
N LEU A 226 7.87 10.86 17.96
CA LEU A 226 7.96 10.76 16.50
C LEU A 226 8.33 12.11 15.85
N MET A 227 7.77 13.22 16.33
CA MET A 227 8.10 14.57 15.85
C MET A 227 9.53 14.98 16.20
N ALA A 228 10.04 14.59 17.38
CA ALA A 228 11.43 14.82 17.75
C ALA A 228 12.38 14.09 16.78
N LEU A 229 12.12 12.80 16.50
CA LEU A 229 12.86 12.03 15.49
C LEU A 229 12.79 12.68 14.11
N TYR A 230 11.60 13.08 13.66
CA TYR A 230 11.40 13.74 12.36
C TYR A 230 12.18 15.06 12.24
N SER A 231 12.30 15.82 13.33
CA SER A 231 13.08 17.07 13.37
C SER A 231 14.60 16.87 13.40
N GLY A 232 15.05 15.61 13.42
CA GLY A 232 16.47 15.23 13.43
C GLY A 232 17.11 15.20 14.82
N VAL A 233 16.31 15.22 15.91
CA VAL A 233 16.84 15.04 17.26
C VAL A 233 17.36 13.61 17.41
N SER A 234 18.58 13.48 17.93
CA SER A 234 19.19 12.17 18.18
C SER A 234 18.33 11.37 19.16
N PRO A 235 18.05 10.06 18.93
CA PRO A 235 17.24 9.25 19.85
C PRO A 235 17.72 9.30 21.32
N PHE A 236 19.04 9.46 21.53
CA PHE A 236 19.65 9.58 22.86
C PHE A 236 19.38 10.92 23.57
N GLU A 237 19.07 11.97 22.79
CA GLU A 237 18.76 13.31 23.29
C GLU A 237 17.26 13.52 23.46
N ILE A 238 16.42 12.63 22.92
CA ILE A 238 14.95 12.73 23.00
C ILE A 238 14.42 12.76 24.44
N PRO A 239 14.91 11.92 25.39
CA PRO A 239 14.49 12.00 26.79
C PRO A 239 14.68 13.40 27.38
N ASP A 240 15.88 13.98 27.20
CA ASP A 240 16.20 15.32 27.68
C ASP A 240 15.41 16.41 26.92
N PHE A 241 15.20 16.23 25.61
CA PHE A 241 14.52 17.18 24.74
C PHE A 241 13.02 17.29 25.05
N LEU A 242 12.36 16.17 25.32
CA LEU A 242 10.94 16.10 25.67
C LEU A 242 10.69 16.19 27.18
N GLY A 243 11.74 16.12 28.00
CA GLY A 243 11.63 16.07 29.46
C GLY A 243 10.97 14.78 29.96
N MET A 244 11.23 13.67 29.26
CA MET A 244 10.70 12.34 29.55
C MET A 244 11.80 11.45 30.17
N ASP A 245 11.41 10.47 30.98
CA ASP A 245 12.34 9.47 31.50
C ASP A 245 12.86 8.58 30.36
N VAL A 246 14.12 8.12 30.45
CA VAL A 246 14.75 7.28 29.41
C VAL A 246 13.94 6.01 29.18
N ASP A 247 13.57 5.31 30.25
CA ASP A 247 12.76 4.08 30.17
C ASP A 247 11.41 4.33 29.47
N GLU A 248 10.80 5.49 29.71
CA GLU A 248 9.53 5.85 29.09
C GLU A 248 9.67 6.12 27.58
N VAL A 249 10.75 6.76 27.16
CA VAL A 249 11.05 6.97 25.73
C VAL A 249 11.38 5.64 25.05
N GLU A 250 12.12 4.74 25.71
CA GLU A 250 12.42 3.40 25.17
C GLU A 250 11.15 2.56 25.02
N GLU A 251 10.21 2.59 25.98
CA GLU A 251 8.89 1.96 25.84
C GLU A 251 8.09 2.54 24.64
N VAL A 252 8.20 3.85 24.41
CA VAL A 252 7.59 4.48 23.24
C VAL A 252 8.26 4.03 21.94
N PHE A 253 9.59 3.90 21.89
CA PHE A 253 10.29 3.35 20.73
C PHE A 253 9.86 1.91 20.45
N ASP A 254 9.86 1.04 21.46
CA ASP A 254 9.39 -0.34 21.34
C ASP A 254 7.98 -0.38 20.75
N ARG A 255 7.10 0.49 21.26
CA ARG A 255 5.72 0.54 20.76
C ARG A 255 5.61 1.08 19.34
N LEU A 256 6.41 2.08 18.96
CA LEU A 256 6.43 2.62 17.60
C LEU A 256 7.02 1.60 16.61
N ILE A 257 7.99 0.78 17.04
CA ILE A 257 8.53 -0.34 16.25
C ILE A 257 7.48 -1.44 16.09
N GLU A 258 6.76 -1.82 17.16
CA GLU A 258 5.66 -2.78 17.09
C GLU A 258 4.53 -2.33 16.16
N LEU A 259 4.31 -1.02 16.05
CA LEU A 259 3.33 -0.41 15.15
C LEU A 259 3.88 -0.18 13.74
N GLU A 260 5.12 -0.61 13.46
CA GLU A 260 5.79 -0.45 12.17
C GLU A 260 5.89 1.04 11.72
N VAL A 261 5.95 1.95 12.69
CA VAL A 261 6.06 3.42 12.46
C VAL A 261 7.52 3.85 12.33
N ILE A 262 8.43 3.16 13.02
CA ILE A 262 9.88 3.39 12.98
C ILE A 262 10.61 2.05 12.96
N GLU A 263 11.81 2.01 12.40
CA GLU A 263 12.64 0.80 12.30
C GLU A 263 13.81 0.79 13.29
N GLU A 264 14.10 -0.38 13.88
CA GLU A 264 15.29 -0.56 14.72
C GLU A 264 16.55 -0.67 13.86
N ILE A 265 17.41 0.36 13.89
CA ILE A 265 18.70 0.33 13.19
C ILE A 265 19.76 -0.46 13.97
N ARG A 266 19.83 -0.28 15.29
CA ARG A 266 20.79 -0.94 16.19
C ARG A 266 20.42 -0.75 17.67
N THR A 267 20.65 -1.77 18.49
CA THR A 267 20.59 -1.67 19.96
C THR A 267 21.96 -1.29 20.55
N ARG A 268 22.00 -0.38 21.52
CA ARG A 268 23.19 -0.10 22.36
C ARG A 268 22.95 -0.54 23.79
N ARG A 269 24.01 -0.96 24.49
CA ARG A 269 23.93 -1.40 25.89
C ARG A 269 24.43 -0.29 26.81
N GLU A 270 23.65 0.01 27.85
CA GLU A 270 24.16 0.75 29.00
C GLU A 270 25.08 -0.15 29.84
N VAL A 271 26.26 0.36 30.20
CA VAL A 271 27.27 -0.40 30.94
C VAL A 271 27.88 0.42 32.07
N ALA A 272 28.16 -0.24 33.18
CA ALA A 272 28.86 0.35 34.32
C ALA A 272 30.02 -0.54 34.76
N LEU A 273 31.11 0.09 35.22
CA LEU A 273 32.22 -0.66 35.81
C LEU A 273 31.78 -1.34 37.12
N ASN A 274 31.99 -2.65 37.20
CA ASN A 274 31.88 -3.36 38.47
C ASN A 274 33.16 -3.18 39.31
N ALA A 275 33.16 -3.68 40.56
CA ALA A 275 34.31 -3.55 41.46
C ALA A 275 35.61 -4.09 40.85
N ARG A 276 35.54 -5.22 40.12
CA ARG A 276 36.71 -5.81 39.44
C ARG A 276 37.21 -4.91 38.30
N GLY A 277 36.31 -4.38 37.48
CA GLY A 277 36.64 -3.46 36.39
C GLY A 277 37.27 -2.16 36.91
N ARG A 278 36.76 -1.63 38.03
CA ARG A 278 37.36 -0.48 38.71
C ARG A 278 38.80 -0.77 39.18
N ASN A 279 39.04 -1.94 39.78
CA ASN A 279 40.38 -2.30 40.23
C ASN A 279 41.38 -2.42 39.06
N ILE A 280 40.96 -3.06 37.97
CA ILE A 280 41.80 -3.19 36.76
C ILE A 280 42.10 -1.82 36.15
N ALA A 281 41.11 -0.93 36.08
CA ALA A 281 41.31 0.43 35.58
C ALA A 281 42.26 1.23 36.48
N SER A 282 42.15 1.08 37.80
CA SER A 282 43.05 1.73 38.78
C SER A 282 44.48 1.20 38.70
N GLU A 283 44.68 -0.10 38.51
CA GLU A 283 46.02 -0.70 38.30
C GLU A 283 46.64 -0.16 37.00
N ALA A 284 45.88 -0.13 35.91
CA ALA A 284 46.35 0.40 34.62
C ALA A 284 46.70 1.90 34.65
N MET A 285 46.06 2.67 35.53
CA MET A 285 46.37 4.10 35.73
C MET A 285 47.58 4.34 36.65
N ASN A 286 47.93 3.39 37.52
CA ASN A 286 49.08 3.48 38.43
C ASN A 286 50.39 2.95 37.83
N ASP A 287 50.32 2.24 36.70
CA ASP A 287 51.48 1.75 35.93
C ASP A 287 52.00 2.78 34.90
N GLN A 288 51.58 4.07 35.00
CA GLN A 288 52.09 5.22 34.23
C GLN A 288 52.95 6.15 35.09
#